data_AF-A0A813N9V8-F1
#
_entry.id   AF-A0A813N9V8-F1
#
_cell.length_a   1.000
_cell.length_b   1.000
_cell.length_c   1.000
_cell.angle_alpha   90.00
_cell.angle_beta   90.00
_cell.angle_gamma   90.00
#
_symmetry.space_group_name_H-M   'P 1'
#
loop_
_entity.id
_entity.type
_entity.pdbx_description
1 polymer ?
#
loop_
_entity_poly.entity_id
_entity_poly.type
_entity_poly.pdbx_seq_one_letter_code
_entity_poly.pdbx_strand_id
1 'polypeptide(L)'
;MNCTNDEGKTMTESVYDLLYECATSILSTNELLHYTLPVYIRSHDECVDEKLFNQYSFQLIHSNISTVDFKFYEQLKSNKITLEQFAERQTEFIRCATDSVLRGVLESTENRSKENIDQLSNEFWNLYYKGVYENEDNFDIGCCQAYVVLKKL
;
A
#
# COMPACT_ATOMS: atom_id res chain seq x y z
N MET A 1 18.07 -2.99 2.28
CA MET A 1 17.96 -4.44 2.55
C MET A 1 16.71 -4.87 1.82
N ASN A 2 16.81 -5.62 0.72
CA ASN A 2 15.64 -6.04 -0.04
C ASN A 2 15.12 -7.31 0.61
N CYS A 3 14.01 -7.21 1.33
CA CYS A 3 13.27 -8.37 1.81
C CYS A 3 12.46 -8.91 0.63
N THR A 4 13.03 -9.89 -0.06
CA THR A 4 12.33 -10.66 -1.09
C THR A 4 11.77 -11.93 -0.48
N ASN A 5 10.55 -12.33 -0.85
CA ASN A 5 10.02 -13.64 -0.50
C ASN A 5 10.75 -14.77 -1.29
N ASP A 6 10.33 -16.02 -1.07
CA ASP A 6 10.91 -17.20 -1.75
C ASP A 6 10.77 -17.16 -3.29
N GLU A 7 9.90 -16.29 -3.81
CA GLU A 7 9.70 -16.06 -5.24
C GLU A 7 10.56 -14.91 -5.80
N GLY A 8 11.40 -14.28 -4.97
CA GLY A 8 12.20 -13.13 -5.35
C GLY A 8 11.42 -11.82 -5.46
N LYS A 9 10.13 -11.81 -5.12
CA LYS A 9 9.29 -10.60 -5.10
C LYS A 9 9.58 -9.81 -3.83
N THR A 10 9.69 -8.51 -3.97
CA THR A 10 9.64 -7.60 -2.83
C THR A 10 8.29 -7.70 -2.15
N MET A 11 8.26 -7.61 -0.82
CA MET A 11 7.00 -7.71 -0.07
C MET A 11 5.98 -6.61 -0.44
N THR A 12 6.46 -5.48 -0.96
CA THR A 12 5.62 -4.44 -1.55
C THR A 12 4.89 -4.93 -2.80
N GLU A 13 5.51 -5.75 -3.64
CA GLU A 13 4.85 -6.39 -4.78
C GLU A 13 3.76 -7.36 -4.32
N SER A 14 3.98 -8.14 -3.26
CA SER A 14 2.95 -9.06 -2.71
C SER A 14 1.67 -8.34 -2.29
N VAL A 15 1.79 -7.15 -1.69
CA VAL A 15 0.61 -6.32 -1.34
C VAL A 15 -0.13 -5.85 -2.59
N TYR A 16 0.60 -5.33 -3.59
CA TYR A 16 -0.04 -4.82 -4.80
C TYR A 16 -0.63 -5.91 -5.69
N ASP A 17 0.02 -7.07 -5.76
CA ASP A 17 -0.49 -8.24 -6.45
C ASP A 17 -1.81 -8.70 -5.82
N LEU A 18 -1.87 -8.83 -4.49
CA LEU A 18 -3.11 -9.20 -3.82
C LEU A 18 -4.22 -8.16 -4.00
N LEU A 19 -3.90 -6.86 -3.95
CA LEU A 19 -4.87 -5.80 -4.25
C LEU A 19 -5.40 -5.92 -5.68
N TYR A 20 -4.53 -6.22 -6.65
CA TYR A 20 -4.92 -6.40 -8.04
C TYR A 20 -5.78 -7.65 -8.24
N GLU A 21 -5.43 -8.77 -7.62
CA GLU A 21 -6.23 -9.99 -7.64
C GLU A 21 -7.64 -9.77 -7.06
N CYS A 22 -7.72 -9.10 -5.91
CA CYS A 22 -9.00 -8.68 -5.33
C CYS A 22 -9.79 -7.79 -6.29
N ALA A 23 -9.13 -6.82 -6.94
CA ALA A 23 -9.77 -5.91 -7.88
C ALA A 23 -10.33 -6.65 -9.09
N THR A 24 -9.59 -7.60 -9.67
CA THR A 24 -10.06 -8.40 -10.82
C THR A 24 -11.27 -9.27 -10.52
N SER A 25 -11.50 -9.58 -9.24
CA SER A 25 -12.65 -10.38 -8.78
C SER A 25 -13.91 -9.54 -8.58
N ILE A 26 -13.76 -8.23 -8.34
CA ILE A 26 -14.85 -7.33 -7.93
C ILE A 26 -15.22 -6.32 -9.02
N LEU A 27 -14.22 -5.77 -9.69
CA LEU A 27 -14.38 -4.67 -10.63
C LEU A 27 -14.66 -5.18 -12.05
N SER A 28 -15.50 -4.45 -12.79
CA SER A 28 -15.67 -4.67 -14.23
C SER A 28 -14.37 -4.34 -14.98
N THR A 29 -14.21 -4.84 -16.21
CA THR A 29 -13.02 -4.53 -17.02
C THR A 29 -12.81 -3.02 -17.20
N ASN A 30 -13.89 -2.25 -17.31
CA ASN A 30 -13.81 -0.79 -17.43
C ASN A 30 -13.35 -0.14 -16.11
N GLU A 31 -13.91 -0.56 -14.99
CA GLU A 31 -13.50 -0.10 -13.66
C GLU A 31 -12.02 -0.43 -13.37
N LEU A 32 -11.57 -1.61 -13.79
CA LEU A 32 -10.20 -2.05 -13.59
C LEU A 32 -9.18 -1.13 -14.29
N LEU A 33 -9.54 -0.54 -15.44
CA LEU A 33 -8.70 0.46 -16.14
C LEU A 33 -8.56 1.75 -15.35
N HIS A 34 -9.52 2.06 -14.48
CA HIS A 34 -9.51 3.25 -13.63
C HIS A 34 -8.97 2.98 -12.22
N TYR A 35 -8.79 1.71 -11.85
CA TYR A 35 -8.21 1.31 -10.58
C TYR A 35 -6.68 1.43 -10.60
N THR A 36 -6.20 2.65 -10.38
CA THR A 36 -4.77 2.97 -10.28
C THR A 36 -4.44 3.49 -8.89
N LEU A 37 -3.53 2.81 -8.19
CA LEU A 37 -2.99 3.29 -6.92
C LEU A 37 -1.98 4.41 -7.18
N PRO A 38 -2.15 5.62 -6.62
CA PRO A 38 -1.25 6.75 -6.85
C PRO A 38 0.02 6.65 -6.00
N VAL A 39 0.69 5.49 -6.02
CA VAL A 39 1.90 5.22 -5.25
C VAL A 39 3.12 5.18 -6.15
N TYR A 40 4.15 5.94 -5.78
CA TYR A 40 5.41 6.01 -6.51
C TYR A 40 6.54 5.60 -5.59
N ILE A 41 7.17 4.47 -5.91
CA ILE A 41 8.42 4.08 -5.27
C ILE A 41 9.54 4.87 -5.94
N ARG A 42 10.33 5.58 -5.13
CA ARG A 42 11.43 6.44 -5.57
C ARG A 42 12.70 6.05 -4.82
N SER A 43 13.82 6.10 -5.51
CA SER A 43 15.13 6.04 -4.88
C SER A 43 15.37 7.30 -4.03
N HIS A 44 16.27 7.20 -3.05
CA HIS A 44 16.67 8.36 -2.26
C HIS A 44 17.26 9.46 -3.13
N ASP A 45 18.04 9.11 -4.15
CA ASP A 45 18.67 10.06 -5.07
C ASP A 45 17.62 10.88 -5.85
N GLU A 46 16.51 10.25 -6.28
CA GLU A 46 15.38 10.96 -6.87
C GLU A 46 14.70 11.90 -5.86
N CYS A 47 14.68 11.55 -4.58
CA CYS A 47 14.08 12.36 -3.52
C CYS A 47 14.94 13.56 -3.11
N VAL A 48 16.21 13.62 -3.47
CA VAL A 48 17.15 14.69 -3.06
C VAL A 48 17.73 15.47 -4.25
N ASP A 49 17.03 15.47 -5.39
CA ASP A 49 17.48 16.16 -6.60
C ASP A 49 17.57 17.69 -6.39
N GLU A 50 18.78 18.18 -6.15
CA GLU A 50 19.05 19.61 -5.98
C GLU A 50 18.69 20.43 -7.22
N LYS A 51 18.76 19.87 -8.43
CA LYS A 51 18.38 20.60 -9.65
C LYS A 51 16.88 20.90 -9.64
N LEU A 52 16.07 19.93 -9.24
CA LEU A 52 14.64 20.09 -9.06
C LEU A 52 14.34 21.16 -8.00
N PHE A 53 15.02 21.13 -6.85
CA PHE A 53 14.80 22.14 -5.80
C PHE A 53 15.21 23.55 -6.22
N ASN A 54 16.34 23.68 -6.92
CA ASN A 54 16.84 24.96 -7.42
C ASN A 54 15.87 25.61 -8.42
N GLN A 55 15.20 24.81 -9.27
CA GLN A 55 14.16 25.31 -10.20
C GLN A 55 13.02 26.03 -9.47
N TYR A 56 12.71 25.63 -8.24
CA TYR A 56 11.64 26.19 -7.43
C TYR A 56 12.14 27.09 -6.29
N SER A 57 13.39 27.55 -6.35
CA SER A 57 14.02 28.39 -5.32
C SER A 57 13.99 27.77 -3.92
N PHE A 58 14.31 26.47 -3.85
CA PHE A 58 14.51 25.75 -2.60
C PHE A 58 15.95 25.27 -2.50
N GLN A 59 16.49 25.31 -1.28
CA GLN A 59 17.77 24.72 -0.91
C GLN A 59 17.53 23.50 -0.04
N LEU A 60 18.18 22.38 -0.37
CA LEU A 60 18.23 21.21 0.51
C LEU A 60 19.07 21.51 1.76
N ILE A 61 18.48 21.36 2.93
CA ILE A 61 19.17 21.56 4.23
C ILE A 61 19.57 20.23 4.85
N HIS A 62 18.68 19.24 4.77
CA HIS A 62 18.90 17.91 5.33
C HIS A 62 18.05 16.89 4.60
N SER A 63 18.59 15.69 4.43
CA SER A 63 17.83 14.53 4.00
C SER A 63 18.27 13.30 4.78
N ASN A 64 17.32 12.38 4.99
CA ASN A 64 17.62 11.08 5.58
C ASN A 64 16.62 10.03 5.09
N ILE A 65 17.01 8.77 5.15
CA ILE A 65 16.12 7.63 4.98
C ILE A 65 15.76 7.14 6.38
N SER A 66 14.47 7.10 6.68
CA SER A 66 13.95 6.38 7.84
C SER A 66 13.35 5.06 7.40
N THR A 67 13.54 4.03 8.22
CA THR A 67 12.83 2.75 8.08
C THR A 67 11.81 2.67 9.21
N VAL A 68 10.55 2.43 8.84
CA VAL A 68 9.45 2.18 9.74
C VAL A 68 9.15 0.70 9.66
N ASP A 69 9.52 -0.03 10.71
CA ASP A 69 9.24 -1.45 10.85
C ASP A 69 7.84 -1.63 11.44
N PHE A 70 6.91 -2.18 10.65
CA PHE A 70 5.60 -2.56 11.18
C PHE A 70 5.74 -3.89 11.91
N LYS A 71 5.77 -3.83 13.25
CA LYS A 71 6.06 -5.00 14.11
C LYS A 71 4.94 -6.05 14.16
N PHE A 72 4.03 -6.10 13.19
CA PHE A 72 2.92 -7.06 13.20
C PHE A 72 3.43 -8.48 12.98
N TYR A 73 4.34 -8.67 12.02
CA TYR A 73 4.91 -9.98 11.73
C TYR A 73 5.81 -10.48 12.87
N GLU A 74 6.63 -9.61 13.45
CA GLU A 74 7.40 -9.93 14.67
C GLU A 74 6.48 -10.31 15.84
N GLN A 75 5.36 -9.61 16.02
CA GLN A 75 4.37 -9.92 17.04
C GLN A 75 3.71 -11.28 16.79
N LEU A 76 3.43 -11.63 15.54
CA LEU A 76 2.91 -12.95 15.16
C LEU A 76 3.93 -14.06 15.46
N LYS A 77 5.18 -13.93 14.99
CA LYS A 77 6.24 -14.92 15.23
C LYS A 77 6.59 -15.07 16.72
N SER A 78 6.40 -14.02 17.51
CA SER A 78 6.57 -14.07 18.98
C SER A 78 5.30 -14.45 19.74
N ASN A 79 4.23 -14.88 19.06
CA ASN A 79 2.94 -15.27 19.64
C ASN A 79 2.28 -14.18 20.52
N LYS A 80 2.58 -12.90 20.26
CA LYS A 80 1.92 -11.77 20.93
C LYS A 80 0.55 -11.43 20.34
N ILE A 81 0.32 -11.84 19.10
CA ILE A 81 -0.96 -11.76 18.41
C ILE A 81 -1.26 -13.09 17.72
N THR A 82 -2.54 -13.37 17.46
CA THR A 82 -2.97 -14.50 16.65
C THR A 82 -2.81 -14.20 15.14
N LEU A 83 -2.88 -15.24 14.30
CA LEU A 83 -2.91 -15.08 12.84
C LEU A 83 -4.11 -14.24 12.38
N GLU A 84 -5.26 -14.44 13.01
CA GLU A 84 -6.47 -13.63 12.76
C GLU A 84 -6.21 -12.15 13.05
N GLN A 85 -5.67 -11.82 14.22
CA GLN A 85 -5.32 -10.44 14.58
C GLN A 85 -4.25 -9.84 13.66
N PHE A 86 -3.32 -10.66 13.15
CA PHE A 86 -2.33 -10.22 12.16
C PHE A 86 -3.02 -9.84 10.84
N ALA A 87 -3.85 -10.73 10.30
CA ALA A 87 -4.56 -10.50 9.05
C ALA A 87 -5.52 -9.30 9.15
N GLU A 88 -6.23 -9.13 10.28
CA GLU A 88 -7.09 -7.98 10.54
C GLU A 88 -6.29 -6.67 10.47
N ARG A 89 -5.19 -6.57 11.24
CA ARG A 89 -4.37 -5.35 11.32
C ARG A 89 -3.71 -5.01 10.00
N GLN A 90 -3.22 -6.01 9.27
CA GLN A 90 -2.64 -5.81 7.94
C GLN A 90 -3.68 -5.32 6.94
N THR A 91 -4.87 -5.92 6.97
CA THR A 91 -5.99 -5.49 6.12
C THR A 91 -6.42 -4.07 6.44
N GLU A 92 -6.59 -3.72 7.72
CA GLU A 92 -6.95 -2.37 8.14
C GLU A 92 -5.90 -1.33 7.74
N PHE A 93 -4.61 -1.66 7.86
CA PHE A 93 -3.51 -0.78 7.47
C PHE A 93 -3.53 -0.47 5.97
N ILE A 94 -3.70 -1.48 5.12
CA ILE A 94 -3.76 -1.27 3.67
C ILE A 94 -5.08 -0.60 3.27
N ARG A 95 -6.19 -0.99 3.90
CA ARG A 95 -7.52 -0.41 3.69
C ARG A 95 -7.53 1.09 3.96
N CYS A 96 -6.94 1.54 5.06
CA CYS A 96 -6.94 2.96 5.41
C CYS A 96 -6.17 3.82 4.39
N ALA A 97 -5.17 3.26 3.71
CA ALA A 97 -4.38 3.94 2.70
C ALA A 97 -5.04 3.94 1.30
N THR A 98 -5.92 2.98 1.00
CA THR A 98 -6.31 2.71 -0.40
C THR A 98 -7.82 2.56 -0.65
N ASP A 99 -8.68 2.43 0.36
CA ASP A 99 -10.14 2.25 0.17
C ASP A 99 -10.79 3.41 -0.59
N SER A 100 -10.30 4.63 -0.41
CA SER A 100 -10.80 5.80 -1.15
C SER A 100 -10.59 5.69 -2.66
N VAL A 101 -9.52 5.02 -3.10
CA VAL A 101 -9.27 4.78 -4.53
C VAL A 101 -10.28 3.76 -5.07
N LEU A 102 -10.48 2.65 -4.37
CA LEU A 102 -11.47 1.63 -4.74
C LEU A 102 -12.88 2.22 -4.84
N ARG A 103 -13.29 2.96 -3.81
CA ARG A 103 -14.62 3.60 -3.77
C ARG A 103 -14.77 4.66 -4.84
N GLY A 104 -13.74 5.48 -5.08
CA GLY A 104 -13.76 6.47 -6.16
C GLY A 104 -13.98 5.84 -7.53
N VAL A 105 -13.36 4.67 -7.80
CA VAL A 105 -13.64 3.91 -9.02
C VAL A 105 -15.10 3.46 -9.05
N LEU A 106 -15.58 2.75 -8.03
CA LEU A 106 -16.95 2.23 -7.98
C LEU A 106 -18.03 3.33 -8.12
N GLU A 107 -17.77 4.53 -7.58
CA GLU A 107 -18.64 5.70 -7.70
C GLU A 107 -18.64 6.30 -9.10
N SER A 108 -17.50 6.25 -9.79
CA SER A 108 -17.30 7.00 -11.04
C SER A 108 -17.77 6.27 -12.30
N THR A 109 -17.82 4.93 -12.30
CA THR A 109 -17.86 4.20 -13.58
C THR A 109 -19.18 3.55 -13.98
N GLU A 110 -20.18 3.36 -13.11
CA GLU A 110 -21.39 2.59 -13.48
C GLU A 110 -22.71 3.02 -12.82
N ASN A 111 -22.87 4.27 -12.34
CA ASN A 111 -24.08 4.72 -11.61
C ASN A 111 -24.49 3.74 -10.48
N ARG A 112 -23.51 3.15 -9.79
CA ARG A 112 -23.76 2.20 -8.70
C ARG A 112 -24.47 2.89 -7.54
N SER A 113 -25.40 2.18 -6.89
CA SER A 113 -26.00 2.68 -5.65
C SER A 113 -24.99 2.63 -4.50
N LYS A 114 -25.20 3.46 -3.49
CA LYS A 114 -24.35 3.48 -2.30
C LYS A 114 -24.30 2.11 -1.62
N GLU A 115 -25.43 1.42 -1.52
CA GLU A 115 -25.50 0.08 -0.92
C GLU A 115 -24.67 -0.94 -1.71
N ASN A 116 -24.68 -0.85 -3.04
CA ASN A 116 -23.87 -1.73 -3.89
C ASN A 116 -22.37 -1.46 -3.70
N ILE A 117 -21.97 -0.18 -3.60
CA ILE A 117 -20.57 0.22 -3.36
C ILE A 117 -20.09 -0.28 -2.00
N ASP A 118 -20.91 -0.11 -0.95
CA ASP A 118 -20.58 -0.60 0.39
C ASP A 118 -20.46 -2.12 0.43
N GLN A 119 -21.34 -2.85 -0.27
CA GLN A 119 -21.25 -4.30 -0.40
C GLN A 119 -19.94 -4.74 -1.09
N LEU A 120 -19.63 -4.15 -2.25
CA LEU A 120 -18.45 -4.54 -3.04
C LEU A 120 -17.14 -4.13 -2.37
N SER A 121 -17.09 -2.97 -1.70
CA SER A 121 -15.96 -2.57 -0.86
C SER A 121 -15.73 -3.59 0.25
N ASN A 122 -16.79 -4.03 0.94
CA ASN A 122 -16.65 -5.05 1.98
C ASN A 122 -16.21 -6.41 1.42
N GLU A 123 -16.74 -6.83 0.27
CA GLU A 123 -16.34 -8.07 -0.38
C GLU A 123 -14.86 -8.05 -0.80
N PHE A 124 -14.41 -6.94 -1.39
CA PHE A 124 -13.00 -6.71 -1.72
C PHE A 124 -12.09 -6.88 -0.50
N TRP A 125 -12.42 -6.24 0.62
CA TRP A 125 -11.58 -6.29 1.82
C TRP A 125 -11.64 -7.65 2.52
N ASN A 126 -12.75 -8.39 2.39
CA ASN A 126 -12.82 -9.77 2.85
C ASN A 126 -11.92 -10.70 2.03
N LEU A 127 -11.84 -10.51 0.71
CA LEU A 127 -10.91 -11.23 -0.16
C LEU A 127 -9.46 -10.92 0.21
N TYR A 128 -9.15 -9.64 0.42
CA TYR A 128 -7.82 -9.21 0.83
C TYR A 128 -7.42 -9.83 2.18
N TYR A 129 -8.31 -9.74 3.19
CA TYR A 129 -8.11 -10.37 4.49
C TYR A 129 -7.79 -11.86 4.38
N LYS A 130 -8.57 -12.57 3.57
CA LYS A 130 -8.37 -14.00 3.34
C LYS A 130 -7.01 -14.27 2.70
N GLY A 131 -6.61 -13.48 1.69
CA GLY A 131 -5.30 -13.62 1.05
C GLY A 131 -4.13 -13.43 2.01
N VAL A 132 -4.23 -12.46 2.93
CA VAL A 132 -3.23 -12.26 3.99
C VAL A 132 -3.21 -13.44 4.96
N TYR A 133 -4.38 -13.93 5.39
CA TYR A 133 -4.51 -15.04 6.33
C TYR A 133 -3.91 -16.34 5.78
N GLU A 134 -4.08 -16.59 4.47
CA GLU A 134 -3.61 -17.82 3.81
C GLU A 134 -2.12 -17.77 3.44
N ASN A 135 -1.49 -16.59 3.44
CA ASN A 135 -0.11 -16.40 2.96
C ASN A 135 0.67 -15.40 3.85
N GLU A 136 0.62 -15.56 5.16
CA GLU A 136 1.12 -14.56 6.13
C GLU A 136 2.60 -14.23 5.97
N ASP A 137 3.41 -15.20 5.54
CA ASP A 137 4.86 -15.05 5.36
C ASP A 137 5.22 -14.06 4.25
N ASN A 138 4.29 -13.73 3.36
CA ASN A 138 4.47 -12.71 2.31
C ASN A 138 4.25 -11.28 2.80
N PHE A 139 3.81 -11.07 4.05
CA PHE A 139 3.34 -9.78 4.56
C PHE A 139 4.15 -9.23 5.74
N ASP A 140 5.47 -9.45 5.79
CA ASP A 140 6.38 -8.73 6.70
C ASP A 140 6.68 -7.32 6.18
N ILE A 141 5.72 -6.41 6.33
CA ILE A 141 5.79 -5.09 5.71
C ILE A 141 6.68 -4.16 6.54
N GLY A 142 7.70 -3.60 5.88
CA GLY A 142 8.41 -2.40 6.33
C GLY A 142 8.24 -1.28 5.32
N CYS A 143 8.28 -0.02 5.76
CA CYS A 143 8.28 1.13 4.85
C CYS A 143 9.58 1.90 5.01
N CYS A 144 10.27 2.16 3.90
CA CYS A 144 11.36 3.14 3.87
C CYS A 144 10.80 4.47 3.36
N GLN A 145 11.07 5.54 4.10
CA GLN A 145 10.61 6.89 3.77
C GLN A 145 11.82 7.81 3.68
N ALA A 146 11.85 8.64 2.64
CA ALA A 146 12.79 9.74 2.57
C ALA A 146 12.20 10.96 3.29
N TYR A 147 12.93 11.50 4.26
CA TYR A 147 12.64 12.77 4.89
C TYR A 147 13.54 13.84 4.29
N VAL A 148 12.95 14.96 3.86
CA VAL A 148 13.67 16.05 3.20
C VAL A 148 13.28 17.38 3.85
N VAL A 149 14.29 18.14 4.30
CA VAL A 149 14.13 19.48 4.85
C VAL A 149 14.62 20.49 3.83
N LEU A 150 13.71 21.32 3.35
CA LEU A 150 13.99 22.36 2.37
C LEU A 150 13.86 23.74 3.02
N LYS A 151 14.72 24.67 2.59
CA LYS A 151 14.63 26.10 2.91
C LYS A 151 14.27 26.88 1.65
N LYS A 152 13.26 27.74 1.73
CA LYS A 152 12.93 28.68 0.65
C LYS A 152 14.03 29.75 0.55
N LEU A 153 14.48 30.01 -0.68
CA LEU A 153 15.42 31.08 -1.03
C LEU A 153 14.70 32.38 -1.34
#